data_AF-A0A7S2DTS4-F1
#
_entry.id   AF-A0A7S2DTS4-F1
#
_cell.length_a   1.000
_cell.length_b   1.000
_cell.length_c   1.000
_cell.angle_alpha   90.00
_cell.angle_beta   90.00
_cell.angle_gamma   90.00
#
_symmetry.space_group_name_H-M   'P 1'
#
loop_
_entity.id
_entity.type
_entity.pdbx_description
1 polymer ?
#
loop_
_entity_poly.entity_id
_entity_poly.type
_entity_poly.pdbx_seq_one_letter_code
_entity_poly.pdbx_strand_id
1 'polypeptide(L)'
;EISHITRMPPYGGFKPLVGGGAPAPYSGFKPLVGGGPQRAPVQSRPAASTRSGLTASDDAATDAKAAEPALRSTFIDKEEAAMLRAIARLNGDDSAKRVGNSFSQHNRSKLQARAEQAAAMGLVPLDPKEQHELSRKMEAGYTSISERGVRVPKVGQRAMRPRPAAVECLPHRRTEAEIRYLTNDFDRPEAPPGGPTQSSDDKKDELALRNQFHGKTPQEIIAEHPAPLQKPAPKHSDFSLRGQIEDEVAERQEWLDRMKDLGRGAEHEGRIAAEIAERLQDLKALDRLEAGEA
;
A
#
# COMPACT_ATOMS: atom_id res chain seq x y z
N GLU A 1 31.30 42.43 51.36
CA GLU A 1 30.23 42.92 50.47
C GLU A 1 29.24 41.80 50.19
N ILE A 2 28.04 42.16 49.74
CA ILE A 2 26.78 41.50 50.05
C ILE A 2 26.52 40.29 49.15
N SER A 3 26.15 39.18 49.80
CA SER A 3 25.66 37.93 49.22
C SER A 3 24.19 38.08 48.81
N HIS A 4 23.88 37.85 47.54
CA HIS A 4 22.50 37.72 47.04
C HIS A 4 22.35 36.41 46.26
N ILE A 5 21.92 35.37 46.98
CA ILE A 5 21.41 34.11 46.43
C ILE A 5 19.90 34.25 46.34
N THR A 6 19.39 34.42 45.13
CA THR A 6 17.96 34.52 44.84
C THR A 6 17.36 33.10 44.82
N ARG A 7 16.64 32.74 45.88
CA ARG A 7 15.81 31.52 45.94
C ARG A 7 14.61 31.66 44.99
N MET A 8 14.49 30.76 44.02
CA MET A 8 13.26 30.55 43.28
C MET A 8 12.23 29.78 44.13
N PRO A 9 10.92 30.09 44.03
CA PRO A 9 9.87 29.34 44.71
C PRO A 9 9.61 27.98 44.02
N PRO A 10 9.23 26.93 44.77
CA PRO A 10 8.84 25.66 44.19
C PRO A 10 7.48 25.78 43.49
N TYR A 11 7.44 25.43 42.21
CA TYR A 11 6.22 25.32 41.43
C TYR A 11 5.28 24.29 42.08
N GLY A 12 4.03 24.73 42.28
CA GLY A 12 2.96 23.99 42.93
C GLY A 12 2.58 22.71 42.20
N GLY A 13 2.19 21.71 43.00
CA GLY A 13 1.76 20.40 42.57
C GLY A 13 0.55 20.45 41.64
N PHE A 14 0.72 19.81 40.48
CA PHE A 14 -0.34 19.46 39.55
C PHE A 14 -1.19 18.35 40.19
N LYS A 15 -2.43 18.67 40.60
CA LYS A 15 -3.42 17.66 40.97
C LYS A 15 -4.16 17.23 39.70
N PRO A 16 -4.06 15.97 39.24
CA PRO A 16 -4.92 15.49 38.16
C PRO A 16 -6.35 15.39 38.69
N LEU A 17 -7.26 16.12 38.03
CA LEU A 17 -8.69 16.02 38.23
C LEU A 17 -9.14 14.67 37.63
N VAL A 18 -9.23 13.63 38.46
CA VAL A 18 -9.84 12.35 38.09
C VAL A 18 -11.36 12.56 38.01
N GLY A 19 -11.83 12.94 36.82
CA GLY A 19 -13.24 12.96 36.46
C GLY A 19 -13.74 11.54 36.24
N GLY A 20 -14.38 10.96 37.25
CA GLY A 20 -15.16 9.73 37.12
C GLY A 20 -16.42 9.97 36.31
N GLY A 21 -16.33 9.78 34.99
CA GLY A 21 -17.49 9.67 34.10
C GLY A 21 -18.02 8.24 34.13
N ALA A 22 -19.21 8.06 34.69
CA ALA A 22 -19.94 6.79 34.65
C ALA A 22 -20.17 6.33 33.19
N PRO A 23 -19.94 5.05 32.86
CA PRO A 23 -20.25 4.54 31.53
C PRO A 23 -21.76 4.41 31.36
N ALA A 24 -22.32 5.13 30.39
CA ALA A 24 -23.68 4.89 29.92
C ALA A 24 -23.78 3.48 29.28
N PRO A 25 -24.82 2.68 29.58
CA PRO A 25 -25.02 1.40 28.90
C PRO A 25 -25.43 1.65 27.44
N TYR A 26 -24.49 1.50 26.51
CA TYR A 26 -24.78 1.51 25.08
C TYR A 26 -25.49 0.19 24.71
N SER A 27 -26.81 0.19 24.89
CA SER A 27 -27.70 -0.85 24.40
C SER A 27 -27.89 -0.71 22.88
N GLY A 28 -27.60 -1.78 22.14
CA GLY A 28 -28.29 -2.03 20.86
C GLY A 28 -27.46 -1.85 19.59
N PHE A 29 -26.35 -2.57 19.46
CA PHE A 29 -25.88 -2.97 18.13
C PHE A 29 -26.47 -4.34 17.81
N LYS A 30 -27.54 -4.37 17.01
CA LYS A 30 -28.06 -5.62 16.42
C LYS A 30 -27.14 -5.99 15.25
N PRO A 31 -26.39 -7.11 15.28
CA PRO A 31 -25.72 -7.58 14.08
C PRO A 31 -26.80 -8.01 13.07
N LEU A 32 -26.80 -7.35 11.92
CA LEU A 32 -27.55 -7.79 10.75
C LEU A 32 -26.92 -9.10 10.26
N VAL A 33 -27.44 -10.22 10.74
CA VAL A 33 -27.20 -11.55 10.17
C VAL A 33 -27.86 -11.58 8.80
N GLY A 34 -27.11 -11.11 7.79
CA GLY A 34 -27.46 -11.24 6.38
C GLY A 34 -27.13 -12.63 5.90
N GLY A 35 -28.17 -13.39 5.53
CA GLY A 35 -28.07 -14.75 5.03
C GLY A 35 -27.16 -14.88 3.81
N GLY A 36 -26.22 -15.82 3.90
CA GLY A 36 -25.49 -16.30 2.75
C GLY A 36 -26.43 -17.08 1.81
N PRO A 37 -26.34 -16.88 0.48
CA PRO A 37 -27.02 -17.75 -0.46
C PRO A 37 -26.36 -19.14 -0.44
N GLN A 38 -27.14 -20.15 -0.07
CA GLN A 38 -26.80 -21.55 -0.33
C GLN A 38 -26.67 -21.75 -1.84
N ARG A 39 -25.48 -22.13 -2.30
CA ARG A 39 -25.28 -22.74 -3.61
C ARG A 39 -24.81 -24.18 -3.45
N ALA A 40 -25.53 -25.01 -4.19
CA ALA A 40 -25.60 -26.47 -4.27
C ALA A 40 -24.29 -27.28 -4.19
N PRO A 41 -24.40 -28.58 -3.83
CA PRO A 41 -23.29 -29.53 -3.85
C PRO A 41 -22.84 -29.82 -5.29
N VAL A 42 -21.56 -29.62 -5.57
CA VAL A 42 -20.92 -30.09 -6.80
C VAL A 42 -20.73 -31.60 -6.67
N GLN A 43 -21.35 -32.32 -7.60
CA GLN A 43 -21.32 -33.77 -7.73
C GLN A 43 -19.89 -34.27 -7.97
N SER A 44 -19.50 -35.26 -7.19
CA SER A 44 -18.39 -36.17 -7.45
C SER A 44 -18.54 -36.83 -8.82
N ARG A 45 -17.49 -36.77 -9.64
CA ARG A 45 -17.34 -37.68 -10.79
C ARG A 45 -16.04 -38.48 -10.68
N PRO A 46 -16.05 -39.74 -11.17
CA PRO A 46 -15.14 -40.80 -10.71
C PRO A 46 -13.81 -40.85 -11.45
N ALA A 47 -12.88 -41.56 -10.82
CA ALA A 47 -11.59 -41.98 -11.35
C ALA A 47 -11.71 -43.11 -12.41
N ALA A 48 -10.58 -43.35 -13.09
CA ALA A 48 -10.28 -44.33 -14.16
C ALA A 48 -10.54 -43.79 -15.58
N SER A 49 -9.78 -44.08 -16.63
CA SER A 49 -8.78 -45.12 -16.89
C SER A 49 -8.06 -44.79 -18.20
N THR A 50 -6.75 -45.03 -18.27
CA THR A 50 -5.97 -45.63 -19.40
C THR A 50 -6.20 -45.21 -20.87
N ARG A 51 -5.06 -44.85 -21.51
CA ARG A 51 -4.51 -45.41 -22.78
C ARG A 51 -4.85 -44.77 -24.14
N SER A 52 -3.74 -44.42 -24.82
CA SER A 52 -3.41 -44.38 -26.26
C SER A 52 -4.39 -43.93 -27.35
N GLY A 53 -3.85 -43.09 -28.25
CA GLY A 53 -4.27 -42.91 -29.64
C GLY A 53 -4.01 -41.45 -30.06
N LEU A 54 -2.82 -41.07 -30.54
CA LEU A 54 -2.43 -41.10 -31.96
C LEU A 54 -3.63 -41.12 -32.92
N THR A 55 -4.13 -39.94 -33.27
CA THR A 55 -4.73 -39.69 -34.58
C THR A 55 -4.26 -38.33 -35.07
N ALA A 56 -3.56 -38.37 -36.20
CA ALA A 56 -3.22 -37.23 -37.03
C ALA A 56 -4.50 -36.52 -37.47
N SER A 57 -4.47 -35.20 -37.44
CA SER A 57 -5.31 -34.36 -38.27
C SER A 57 -4.42 -33.28 -38.84
N ASP A 58 -4.09 -33.48 -40.11
CA ASP A 58 -3.66 -32.47 -41.05
C ASP A 58 -4.63 -31.29 -41.00
N ASP A 59 -4.10 -30.09 -40.75
CA ASP A 59 -4.74 -28.86 -41.21
C ASP A 59 -3.66 -27.83 -41.55
N ALA A 60 -3.44 -27.74 -42.87
CA ALA A 60 -3.29 -26.53 -43.65
C ALA A 60 -2.45 -25.37 -43.06
N ALA A 61 -1.17 -25.40 -43.44
CA ALA A 61 -0.48 -24.31 -44.14
C ALA A 61 -1.09 -22.89 -44.04
N THR A 62 -0.50 -22.08 -43.18
CA THR A 62 -0.15 -20.71 -43.55
C THR A 62 1.34 -20.49 -43.32
N ASP A 63 2.06 -20.38 -44.42
CA ASP A 63 3.48 -20.04 -44.52
C ASP A 63 3.80 -18.71 -43.81
N ALA A 64 4.16 -18.79 -42.53
CA ALA A 64 5.03 -17.80 -41.91
C ALA A 64 6.44 -18.39 -41.92
N LYS A 65 7.11 -18.14 -43.04
CA LYS A 65 8.55 -18.33 -43.29
C LYS A 65 9.34 -18.15 -41.99
N ALA A 66 9.72 -19.28 -41.39
CA ALA A 66 10.56 -19.32 -40.21
C ALA A 66 11.90 -18.70 -40.58
N ALA A 67 12.05 -17.41 -40.27
CA ALA A 67 13.34 -16.79 -40.17
C ALA A 67 14.11 -17.59 -39.11
N GLU A 68 15.24 -18.17 -39.52
CA GLU A 68 16.17 -18.82 -38.61
C GLU A 68 16.32 -17.96 -37.36
N PRO A 69 16.21 -18.53 -36.14
CA PRO A 69 16.58 -17.79 -34.95
C PRO A 69 18.08 -17.55 -35.06
N ALA A 70 18.43 -16.38 -35.61
CA ALA A 70 19.76 -15.82 -35.52
C ALA A 70 20.19 -16.01 -34.06
N LEU A 71 21.40 -16.54 -33.86
CA LEU A 71 22.07 -16.81 -32.59
C LEU A 71 22.19 -15.52 -31.75
N ARG A 72 21.05 -14.96 -31.34
CA ARG A 72 20.94 -13.89 -30.38
C ARG A 72 21.19 -14.52 -29.03
N SER A 73 22.21 -13.98 -28.37
CA SER A 73 22.64 -14.37 -27.04
C SER A 73 21.43 -14.54 -26.12
N THR A 74 21.24 -15.75 -25.60
CA THR A 74 20.20 -16.08 -24.60
C THR A 74 20.32 -15.25 -23.31
N PHE A 75 21.40 -14.48 -23.17
CA PHE A 75 21.58 -13.49 -22.13
C PHE A 75 20.76 -12.22 -22.38
N ILE A 76 20.69 -11.76 -23.64
CA ILE A 76 19.90 -10.58 -24.04
C ILE A 76 18.42 -10.84 -23.83
N ASP A 77 17.94 -12.05 -24.13
CA ASP A 77 16.53 -12.41 -23.94
C ASP A 77 16.11 -12.41 -22.46
N LYS A 78 17.03 -12.76 -21.54
CA LYS A 78 16.75 -12.72 -20.10
C LYS A 78 16.70 -11.29 -19.57
N GLU A 79 17.59 -10.41 -20.03
CA GLU A 79 17.56 -9.00 -19.65
C GLU A 79 16.36 -8.27 -20.25
N GLU A 80 16.03 -8.52 -21.52
CA GLU A 80 14.82 -7.98 -22.14
C GLU A 80 13.55 -8.50 -21.45
N ALA A 81 13.50 -9.79 -21.09
CA ALA A 81 12.37 -10.34 -20.32
C ALA A 81 12.30 -9.79 -18.88
N ALA A 82 13.43 -9.43 -18.27
CA ALA A 82 13.47 -8.77 -16.97
C ALA A 82 13.00 -7.31 -17.08
N MET A 83 13.43 -6.59 -18.12
CA MET A 83 13.03 -5.23 -18.42
C MET A 83 11.53 -5.14 -18.73
N LEU A 84 11.00 -6.03 -19.57
CA LEU A 84 9.56 -6.10 -19.86
C LEU A 84 8.73 -6.42 -18.61
N ARG A 85 9.23 -7.29 -17.71
CA ARG A 85 8.60 -7.51 -16.40
C ARG A 85 8.67 -6.28 -15.50
N ALA A 86 9.74 -5.51 -15.54
CA ALA A 86 9.85 -4.26 -14.78
C ALA A 86 8.87 -3.20 -15.29
N ILE A 87 8.70 -3.07 -16.61
CA ILE A 87 7.71 -2.18 -17.24
C ILE A 87 6.28 -2.63 -16.87
N ALA A 88 6.00 -3.93 -16.91
CA ALA A 88 4.71 -4.47 -16.48
C ALA A 88 4.42 -4.19 -14.99
N ARG A 89 5.44 -4.17 -14.12
CA ARG A 89 5.29 -3.77 -12.71
C ARG A 89 4.96 -2.30 -12.55
N LEU A 90 5.62 -1.42 -13.29
CA LEU A 90 5.34 0.03 -13.31
C LEU A 90 3.91 0.32 -13.78
N ASN A 91 3.42 -0.41 -14.78
CA ASN A 91 2.05 -0.29 -15.27
C ASN A 91 1.02 -1.01 -14.39
N GLY A 92 1.47 -1.84 -13.44
CA GLY A 92 0.61 -2.60 -12.52
C GLY A 92 -0.05 -3.83 -13.15
N ASP A 93 0.52 -4.33 -14.25
CA ASP A 93 0.06 -5.49 -15.02
C ASP A 93 0.79 -6.79 -14.63
N ASP A 94 1.72 -6.74 -13.67
CA ASP A 94 2.43 -7.93 -13.18
C ASP A 94 1.45 -8.89 -12.48
N SER A 95 1.10 -9.96 -13.18
CA SER A 95 0.14 -10.98 -12.74
C SER A 95 0.60 -11.73 -11.49
N ALA A 96 1.91 -11.76 -11.20
CA ALA A 96 2.48 -12.44 -10.04
C ALA A 96 2.22 -11.71 -8.70
N LYS A 97 1.89 -10.42 -8.72
CA LYS A 97 1.58 -9.61 -7.52
C LYS A 97 0.11 -9.17 -7.48
N ARG A 98 -0.81 -10.01 -7.98
CA ARG A 98 -2.26 -9.73 -8.05
C ARG A 98 -2.98 -9.60 -6.69
N VAL A 99 -2.33 -9.91 -5.57
CA VAL A 99 -2.95 -9.84 -4.24
C VAL A 99 -2.96 -8.38 -3.76
N GLY A 100 -4.13 -7.72 -3.88
CA GLY A 100 -4.35 -6.35 -3.41
C GLY A 100 -4.73 -5.32 -4.49
N ASN A 101 -4.70 -5.70 -5.77
CA ASN A 101 -4.90 -4.75 -6.89
C ASN A 101 -6.33 -4.74 -7.50
N SER A 102 -7.27 -5.49 -6.90
CA SER A 102 -8.64 -5.63 -7.42
C SER A 102 -9.41 -4.30 -7.45
N PHE A 103 -9.19 -3.45 -6.44
CA PHE A 103 -9.82 -2.13 -6.38
C PHE A 103 -9.28 -1.16 -7.44
N SER A 104 -7.97 -1.21 -7.75
CA SER A 104 -7.39 -0.37 -8.80
C SER A 104 -7.79 -0.82 -10.20
N GLN A 105 -7.93 -2.14 -10.43
CA GLN A 105 -8.45 -2.66 -11.70
C GLN A 105 -9.94 -2.33 -11.89
N HIS A 106 -10.74 -2.36 -10.82
CA HIS A 106 -12.13 -1.92 -10.88
C HIS A 106 -12.25 -0.41 -11.21
N ASN A 107 -11.41 0.43 -10.61
CA ASN A 107 -11.41 1.85 -10.94
C ASN A 107 -10.89 2.15 -12.35
N ARG A 108 -9.86 1.43 -12.80
CA ARG A 108 -9.36 1.55 -14.19
C ARG A 108 -10.41 1.15 -15.21
N SER A 109 -11.02 -0.02 -15.05
CA SER A 109 -12.11 -0.46 -15.93
C SER A 109 -13.30 0.50 -15.91
N LYS A 110 -13.65 1.06 -14.75
CA LYS A 110 -14.69 2.08 -14.64
C LYS A 110 -14.34 3.39 -15.35
N LEU A 111 -13.09 3.84 -15.28
CA LEU A 111 -12.62 5.03 -16.01
C LEU A 111 -12.57 4.79 -17.51
N GLN A 112 -12.11 3.61 -17.93
CA GLN A 112 -12.07 3.22 -19.33
C GLN A 112 -13.49 3.13 -19.92
N ALA A 113 -14.44 2.50 -19.21
CA ALA A 113 -15.83 2.47 -19.63
C ALA A 113 -16.46 3.87 -19.72
N ARG A 114 -16.09 4.81 -18.83
CA ARG A 114 -16.51 6.21 -18.95
C ARG A 114 -15.90 6.90 -20.17
N ALA A 115 -14.62 6.63 -20.46
CA ALA A 115 -13.95 7.19 -21.64
C ALA A 115 -14.57 6.65 -22.94
N GLU A 116 -14.88 5.36 -23.00
CA GLU A 116 -15.57 4.73 -24.13
C GLU A 116 -17.00 5.26 -24.29
N GLN A 117 -17.73 5.46 -23.17
CA GLN A 117 -19.05 6.10 -23.21
C GLN A 117 -18.98 7.56 -23.68
N ALA A 118 -17.97 8.32 -23.25
CA ALA A 118 -17.74 9.68 -23.71
C ALA A 118 -17.43 9.70 -25.22
N ALA A 119 -16.57 8.80 -25.70
CA ALA A 119 -16.26 8.63 -27.11
C ALA A 119 -17.50 8.23 -27.93
N ALA A 120 -18.32 7.31 -27.43
CA ALA A 120 -19.57 6.89 -28.07
C ALA A 120 -20.62 8.02 -28.12
N MET A 121 -20.61 8.94 -27.15
CA MET A 121 -21.41 10.17 -27.17
C MET A 121 -20.81 11.26 -28.08
N GLY A 122 -19.71 10.99 -28.78
CA GLY A 122 -19.03 11.97 -29.63
C GLY A 122 -18.28 13.05 -28.86
N LEU A 123 -18.09 12.90 -27.54
CA LEU A 123 -17.13 13.69 -26.77
C LEU A 123 -15.74 13.14 -27.06
N VAL A 124 -15.22 13.49 -28.24
CA VAL A 124 -13.80 13.29 -28.57
C VAL A 124 -12.99 14.14 -27.59
N PRO A 125 -11.89 13.62 -27.01
CA PRO A 125 -10.93 14.45 -26.30
C PRO A 125 -10.54 15.62 -27.20
N LEU A 126 -10.93 16.84 -26.82
CA LEU A 126 -10.61 18.06 -27.57
C LEU A 126 -9.12 18.05 -27.88
N ASP A 127 -8.78 18.33 -29.14
CA ASP A 127 -7.40 18.38 -29.59
C ASP A 127 -6.62 19.35 -28.67
N PRO A 128 -5.35 19.11 -28.32
CA PRO A 128 -4.65 19.91 -27.31
C PRO A 128 -4.66 21.42 -27.61
N LYS A 129 -4.70 21.77 -28.89
CA LYS A 129 -4.85 23.16 -29.36
C LYS A 129 -6.24 23.72 -29.07
N GLU A 130 -7.29 22.94 -29.24
CA GLU A 130 -8.67 23.33 -28.93
C GLU A 130 -8.89 23.47 -27.43
N GLN A 131 -8.29 22.61 -26.59
CA GLN A 131 -8.31 22.78 -25.13
C GLN A 131 -7.66 24.09 -24.71
N HIS A 132 -6.52 24.44 -25.30
CA HIS A 132 -5.83 25.68 -24.98
C HIS A 132 -6.62 26.92 -25.43
N GLU A 133 -7.31 26.85 -26.57
CA GLU A 133 -8.23 27.89 -27.01
C GLU A 133 -9.47 28.00 -26.11
N LEU A 134 -10.02 26.89 -25.64
CA LEU A 134 -11.20 26.86 -24.78
C LEU A 134 -10.88 27.43 -23.39
N SER A 135 -9.71 27.09 -22.83
CA SER A 135 -9.17 27.71 -21.62
C SER A 135 -8.95 29.21 -21.82
N ARG A 136 -8.36 29.63 -22.95
CA ARG A 136 -8.16 31.05 -23.28
C ARG A 136 -9.49 31.81 -23.43
N LYS A 137 -10.51 31.17 -24.01
CA LYS A 137 -11.87 31.73 -24.15
C LYS A 137 -12.59 31.83 -22.79
N MET A 138 -12.40 30.84 -21.90
CA MET A 138 -12.91 30.91 -20.52
C MET A 138 -12.23 32.01 -19.70
N GLU A 139 -10.91 32.13 -19.77
CA GLU A 139 -10.14 33.19 -19.11
C GLU A 139 -10.50 34.58 -19.65
N ALA A 140 -10.81 34.68 -20.95
CA ALA A 140 -11.31 35.89 -21.58
C ALA A 140 -12.77 36.23 -21.22
N GLY A 141 -13.42 35.47 -20.32
CA GLY A 141 -14.76 35.77 -19.82
C GLY A 141 -15.90 35.41 -20.77
N TYR A 142 -15.65 34.62 -21.83
CA TYR A 142 -16.71 34.04 -22.66
C TYR A 142 -17.35 32.83 -21.98
N THR A 143 -17.98 33.03 -20.82
CA THR A 143 -18.91 32.06 -20.22
C THR A 143 -20.35 32.52 -20.37
N SER A 144 -20.67 33.30 -21.40
CA SER A 144 -22.05 33.57 -21.77
C SER A 144 -22.58 32.42 -22.63
N ILE A 145 -22.92 31.31 -21.98
CA ILE A 145 -24.10 30.57 -22.43
C ILE A 145 -25.24 31.56 -22.22
N SER A 146 -25.53 32.32 -23.28
CA SER A 146 -26.64 33.25 -23.33
C SER A 146 -27.86 32.51 -22.80
N GLU A 147 -28.52 33.10 -21.81
CA GLU A 147 -29.81 32.71 -21.28
C GLU A 147 -30.89 32.84 -22.37
N ARG A 148 -30.79 32.07 -23.45
CA ARG A 148 -31.95 31.77 -24.29
C ARG A 148 -32.77 30.78 -23.50
N GLY A 149 -33.64 31.30 -22.66
CA GLY A 149 -34.59 30.52 -21.87
C GLY A 149 -35.39 29.60 -22.78
N VAL A 150 -34.95 28.34 -22.88
CA VAL A 150 -35.75 27.26 -23.46
C VAL A 150 -36.93 27.09 -22.51
N ARG A 151 -38.12 27.44 -23.00
CA ARG A 151 -39.37 27.41 -22.25
C ARG A 151 -39.79 25.94 -22.07
N VAL A 152 -39.17 25.23 -21.14
CA VAL A 152 -39.53 23.85 -20.83
C VAL A 152 -40.89 23.85 -20.12
N PRO A 153 -41.89 23.07 -20.59
CA PRO A 153 -43.16 22.91 -19.89
C PRO A 153 -42.92 22.42 -18.45
N LYS A 154 -43.41 23.16 -17.46
CA LYS A 154 -43.37 22.76 -16.05
C LYS A 154 -44.35 21.61 -15.79
N VAL A 155 -44.00 20.40 -16.22
CA VAL A 155 -44.77 19.19 -15.91
C VAL A 155 -44.19 18.57 -14.63
N GLY A 156 -44.98 18.53 -13.55
CA GLY A 156 -44.59 17.84 -12.32
C GLY A 156 -44.23 18.72 -11.10
N GLN A 157 -44.64 20.00 -11.05
CA GLN A 157 -44.71 20.71 -9.77
C GLN A 157 -45.77 20.04 -8.89
N ARG A 158 -45.36 18.98 -8.18
CA ARG A 158 -46.10 18.45 -7.04
C ARG A 158 -46.34 19.61 -6.09
N ALA A 159 -47.60 19.82 -5.72
CA ALA A 159 -48.01 20.76 -4.69
C ALA A 159 -47.02 20.68 -3.52
N MET A 160 -46.34 21.80 -3.24
CA MET A 160 -45.42 21.89 -2.11
C MET A 160 -46.19 21.45 -0.87
N ARG A 161 -45.84 20.27 -0.33
CA ARG A 161 -46.21 19.95 1.04
C ARG A 161 -45.67 21.09 1.92
N PRO A 162 -46.44 21.55 2.92
CA PRO A 162 -45.98 22.58 3.83
C PRO A 162 -44.60 22.17 4.35
N ARG A 163 -43.62 23.06 4.15
CA ARG A 163 -42.24 22.84 4.58
C ARG A 163 -42.31 22.55 6.09
N PRO A 164 -41.78 21.42 6.58
CA PRO A 164 -41.75 21.18 8.02
C PRO A 164 -41.08 22.37 8.69
N ALA A 165 -41.64 22.82 9.81
CA ALA A 165 -41.12 23.95 10.57
C ALA A 165 -39.62 23.80 10.74
N ALA A 166 -38.87 24.87 10.48
CA ALA A 166 -37.42 24.87 10.60
C ALA A 166 -37.09 24.37 12.00
N VAL A 167 -36.56 23.14 12.07
CA VAL A 167 -36.13 22.57 13.33
C VAL A 167 -35.03 23.50 13.84
N GLU A 168 -35.24 24.17 14.99
CA GLU A 168 -34.20 24.87 15.75
C GLU A 168 -33.20 23.85 16.27
N CYS A 169 -32.46 23.24 15.35
CA CYS A 169 -31.43 22.27 15.62
C CYS A 169 -30.20 22.78 14.92
N LEU A 170 -29.52 23.71 15.59
CA LEU A 170 -28.09 23.68 15.85
C LEU A 170 -27.79 24.95 16.67
N PRO A 171 -27.13 24.85 17.85
CA PRO A 171 -26.67 26.03 18.57
C PRO A 171 -25.89 26.90 17.60
N HIS A 172 -26.30 28.16 17.47
CA HIS A 172 -25.74 29.08 16.49
C HIS A 172 -24.22 29.02 16.54
N ARG A 173 -23.60 28.86 15.36
CA ARG A 173 -22.15 28.90 15.21
C ARG A 173 -21.67 30.17 15.90
N ARG A 174 -20.89 30.02 16.97
CA ARG A 174 -20.35 31.17 17.72
C ARG A 174 -19.75 32.14 16.73
N THR A 175 -20.08 33.41 16.90
CA THR A 175 -19.54 34.43 16.02
C THR A 175 -18.03 34.50 16.19
N GLU A 176 -17.31 34.90 15.15
CA GLU A 176 -15.86 34.99 15.23
C GLU A 176 -15.41 35.92 16.37
N ALA A 177 -16.18 36.98 16.66
CA ALA A 177 -15.95 37.88 17.79
C ALA A 177 -16.10 37.18 19.15
N GLU A 178 -17.09 36.31 19.29
CA GLU A 178 -17.33 35.53 20.51
C GLU A 178 -16.25 34.45 20.72
N ILE A 179 -15.78 33.84 19.63
CA ILE A 179 -14.63 32.93 19.66
C ILE A 179 -13.38 33.70 20.09
N ARG A 180 -13.09 34.86 19.46
CA ARG A 180 -11.95 35.74 19.78
C ARG A 180 -11.93 36.17 21.25
N TYR A 181 -13.10 36.50 21.81
CA TYR A 181 -13.21 36.89 23.22
C TYR A 181 -13.00 35.70 24.17
N LEU A 182 -13.49 34.51 23.83
CA LEU A 182 -13.40 33.32 24.67
C LEU A 182 -12.00 32.70 24.70
N THR A 183 -11.28 32.67 23.58
CA THR A 183 -9.94 32.06 23.54
C THR A 183 -8.84 32.97 24.06
N ASN A 184 -9.08 34.29 24.20
CA ASN A 184 -8.10 35.24 24.73
C ASN A 184 -6.73 35.17 24.01
N ASP A 185 -6.72 34.71 22.75
CA ASP A 185 -5.54 34.57 21.87
C ASP A 185 -5.16 35.94 21.25
N PHE A 186 -5.08 36.99 22.06
CA PHE A 186 -4.79 38.35 21.59
C PHE A 186 -3.35 38.51 21.09
N ASP A 187 -2.44 37.64 21.53
CA ASP A 187 -1.04 37.70 21.14
C ASP A 187 -0.63 36.36 20.54
N ARG A 188 -0.84 36.21 19.22
CA ARG A 188 0.02 35.29 18.48
C ARG A 188 1.40 35.94 18.56
N PRO A 189 2.39 35.37 19.28
CA PRO A 189 3.68 36.02 19.42
C PRO A 189 4.20 36.29 18.03
N GLU A 190 4.32 37.57 17.66
CA GLU A 190 4.99 37.94 16.42
C GLU A 190 6.36 37.28 16.48
N ALA A 191 6.67 36.49 15.45
CA ALA A 191 7.97 35.85 15.37
C ALA A 191 9.03 36.96 15.51
N PRO A 192 10.02 36.80 16.39
CA PRO A 192 10.99 37.86 16.65
C PRO A 192 11.61 38.33 15.33
N PRO A 193 11.64 39.65 15.08
CA PRO A 193 12.15 40.19 13.83
C PRO A 193 13.60 39.76 13.64
N GLY A 194 13.87 39.05 12.54
CA GLY A 194 15.22 38.56 12.18
C GLY A 194 15.50 37.09 12.49
N GLY A 195 14.56 36.34 13.07
CA GLY A 195 14.66 34.88 13.11
C GLY A 195 14.52 34.30 11.70
N PRO A 196 15.31 33.28 11.30
CA PRO A 196 15.04 32.56 10.06
C PRO A 196 13.67 31.90 10.19
N THR A 197 12.66 32.49 9.57
CA THR A 197 11.40 31.80 9.31
C THR A 197 11.75 30.61 8.44
N GLN A 198 11.79 29.40 9.04
CA GLN A 198 11.74 28.16 8.27
C GLN A 198 10.66 28.35 7.23
N SER A 199 11.05 28.23 5.96
CA SER A 199 10.14 28.57 4.87
C SER A 199 8.87 27.75 5.04
N SER A 200 7.73 28.30 4.67
CA SER A 200 6.47 27.54 4.74
C SER A 200 6.54 26.23 3.98
N ASP A 201 7.49 26.11 3.05
CA ASP A 201 7.67 24.96 2.19
C ASP A 201 8.49 23.87 2.86
N ASP A 202 9.54 24.18 3.64
CA ASP A 202 10.27 23.18 4.44
C ASP A 202 9.34 22.46 5.43
N LYS A 203 8.43 23.20 6.07
CA LYS A 203 7.43 22.63 6.98
C LYS A 203 6.36 21.81 6.27
N LYS A 204 6.01 22.17 5.02
CA LYS A 204 5.09 21.36 4.21
C LYS A 204 5.76 20.05 3.81
N ASP A 205 7.03 20.10 3.43
CA ASP A 205 7.79 18.91 3.03
C ASP A 205 8.02 17.97 4.21
N GLU A 206 8.33 18.51 5.40
CA GLU A 206 8.42 17.72 6.63
C GLU A 206 7.08 17.05 6.97
N LEU A 207 5.97 17.78 6.88
CA LEU A 207 4.64 17.24 7.13
C LEU A 207 4.23 16.19 6.09
N ALA A 208 4.60 16.40 4.82
CA ALA A 208 4.36 15.44 3.75
C ALA A 208 5.12 14.13 4.00
N LEU A 209 6.40 14.20 4.36
CA LEU A 209 7.19 13.04 4.76
C LEU A 209 6.56 12.34 5.97
N ARG A 210 6.17 13.09 6.98
CA ARG A 210 5.55 12.53 8.18
C ARG A 210 4.25 11.79 7.87
N ASN A 211 3.42 12.29 6.96
CA ASN A 211 2.20 11.61 6.52
C ASN A 211 2.50 10.34 5.71
N GLN A 212 3.56 10.35 4.90
CA GLN A 212 4.01 9.18 4.14
C GLN A 212 4.49 8.04 5.05
N PHE A 213 5.12 8.39 6.18
CA PHE A 213 5.75 7.46 7.12
C PHE A 213 4.95 7.28 8.43
N HIS A 214 3.61 7.30 8.33
CA HIS A 214 2.69 7.01 9.45
C HIS A 214 2.91 7.86 10.72
N GLY A 215 3.21 9.14 10.55
CA GLY A 215 3.37 10.07 11.67
C GLY A 215 4.79 10.18 12.22
N LYS A 216 5.77 9.49 11.63
CA LYS A 216 7.19 9.56 11.99
C LYS A 216 8.02 10.08 10.83
N THR A 217 9.08 10.82 11.10
CA THR A 217 10.02 11.20 10.04
C THR A 217 10.97 10.04 9.72
N PRO A 218 11.57 9.98 8.52
CA PRO A 218 12.57 8.95 8.21
C PRO A 218 13.72 8.91 9.21
N GLN A 219 14.11 10.07 9.76
CA GLN A 219 15.16 10.18 10.78
C GLN A 219 14.73 9.55 12.11
N GLU A 220 13.47 9.75 12.53
CA GLU A 220 12.90 9.11 13.72
C GLU A 220 12.78 7.60 13.55
N ILE A 221 12.44 7.10 12.36
CA ILE A 221 12.36 5.66 12.07
C ILE A 221 13.75 5.02 12.16
N ILE A 222 14.78 5.69 11.61
CA ILE A 222 16.18 5.23 11.70
C ILE A 222 16.67 5.25 13.16
N ALA A 223 16.19 6.19 13.98
CA ALA A 223 16.55 6.27 15.39
C ALA A 223 15.84 5.21 16.27
N GLU A 224 14.56 4.91 16.01
CA GLU A 224 13.79 3.91 16.75
C GLU A 224 14.14 2.47 16.35
N HIS A 225 14.38 2.27 15.05
CA HIS A 225 14.92 1.04 14.52
C HIS A 225 16.28 1.40 13.91
N PRO A 226 17.35 1.53 14.72
CA PRO A 226 18.68 1.53 14.16
C PRO A 226 18.74 0.27 13.30
N ALA A 227 18.89 0.47 11.98
CA ALA A 227 19.02 -0.63 11.04
C ALA A 227 19.94 -1.64 11.71
N PRO A 228 19.52 -2.92 11.86
CA PRO A 228 20.31 -3.90 12.58
C PRO A 228 21.70 -3.73 12.04
N LEU A 229 22.64 -3.29 12.90
CA LEU A 229 24.03 -3.04 12.54
C LEU A 229 24.34 -4.20 11.62
N GLN A 230 24.53 -3.92 10.32
CA GLN A 230 24.86 -4.98 9.38
C GLN A 230 26.07 -5.60 10.03
N LYS A 231 25.89 -6.80 10.64
CA LYS A 231 27.00 -7.51 11.24
C LYS A 231 28.00 -7.51 10.09
N PRO A 232 29.17 -6.87 10.25
CA PRO A 232 30.11 -6.74 9.16
C PRO A 232 30.21 -8.13 8.57
N ALA A 233 29.88 -8.27 7.27
CA ALA A 233 29.78 -9.56 6.61
C ALA A 233 30.93 -10.40 7.16
N PRO A 234 30.65 -11.54 7.84
CA PRO A 234 31.67 -12.25 8.58
C PRO A 234 32.81 -12.41 7.58
N LYS A 235 33.95 -11.79 7.91
CA LYS A 235 35.15 -11.99 7.12
C LYS A 235 35.30 -13.51 7.15
N HIS A 236 35.05 -14.18 6.03
CA HIS A 236 35.26 -15.61 5.89
C HIS A 236 36.78 -15.83 5.91
N SER A 237 37.39 -15.52 7.05
CA SER A 237 38.76 -15.85 7.38
C SER A 237 38.71 -17.30 7.79
N ASP A 238 39.15 -18.16 6.87
CA ASP A 238 39.65 -19.50 7.15
C ASP A 238 38.77 -20.38 8.06
N PHE A 239 37.43 -20.23 7.98
CA PHE A 239 36.56 -21.24 8.57
C PHE A 239 36.77 -22.52 7.76
N SER A 240 37.30 -23.54 8.43
CA SER A 240 37.36 -24.89 7.86
C SER A 240 35.99 -25.23 7.29
N LEU A 241 35.95 -25.84 6.09
CA LEU A 241 34.71 -26.23 5.43
C LEU A 241 33.79 -27.03 6.38
N ARG A 242 34.39 -27.81 7.29
CA ARG A 242 33.73 -28.50 8.39
C ARG A 242 32.91 -27.56 9.28
N GLY A 243 33.51 -26.48 9.78
CA GLY A 243 32.82 -25.49 10.61
C GLY A 243 31.68 -24.79 9.88
N GLN A 244 31.85 -24.50 8.58
CA GLN A 244 30.78 -23.92 7.76
C GLN A 244 29.57 -24.86 7.65
N ILE A 245 29.80 -26.17 7.48
CA ILE A 245 28.71 -27.14 7.40
C ILE A 245 28.01 -27.33 8.76
N GLU A 246 28.77 -27.33 9.86
CA GLU A 246 28.20 -27.39 11.22
C GLU A 246 27.29 -26.17 11.50
N ASP A 247 27.72 -24.96 11.14
CA ASP A 247 26.92 -23.74 11.25
C ASP A 247 25.65 -23.80 10.40
N GLU A 248 25.75 -24.31 9.17
CA GLU A 248 24.64 -24.50 8.25
C GLU A 248 23.58 -25.50 8.77
N VAL A 249 24.00 -26.52 9.51
CA VAL A 249 23.10 -27.46 10.18
C VAL A 249 22.41 -26.79 11.36
N ALA A 250 23.16 -26.06 12.19
CA ALA A 250 22.60 -25.33 13.32
C ALA A 250 21.56 -24.27 12.89
N GLU A 251 21.86 -23.48 11.86
CA GLU A 251 20.92 -22.48 11.32
C GLU A 251 19.61 -23.10 10.82
N ARG A 252 19.71 -24.24 10.11
CA ARG A 252 18.53 -24.98 9.63
C ARG A 252 17.70 -25.54 10.77
N GLN A 253 18.34 -26.03 11.84
CA GLN A 253 17.65 -26.52 13.02
C GLN A 253 16.91 -25.39 13.75
N GLU A 254 17.58 -24.25 13.99
CA GLU A 254 16.94 -23.07 14.58
C GLU A 254 15.77 -22.55 13.75
N TRP A 255 15.91 -22.56 12.42
CA TRP A 255 14.84 -22.15 11.53
C TRP A 255 13.63 -23.08 11.64
N LEU A 256 13.86 -24.40 11.73
CA LEU A 256 12.81 -25.39 11.89
C LEU A 256 12.08 -25.22 13.22
N ASP A 257 12.82 -24.95 14.31
CA ASP A 257 12.25 -24.66 15.62
C ASP A 257 11.40 -23.38 15.59
N ARG A 258 11.89 -22.30 14.98
CA ARG A 258 11.11 -21.07 14.75
C ARG A 258 9.82 -21.35 13.97
N MET A 259 9.84 -22.22 12.97
CA MET A 259 8.64 -22.57 12.21
C MET A 259 7.69 -23.47 12.99
N LYS A 260 8.19 -24.33 13.87
CA LYS A 260 7.39 -25.12 14.82
C LYS A 260 6.65 -24.21 15.79
N ASP A 261 7.33 -23.22 16.36
CA ASP A 261 6.73 -22.23 17.26
C ASP A 261 5.60 -21.42 16.60
N LEU A 262 5.72 -21.17 15.28
CA LEU A 262 4.69 -20.52 14.47
C LEU A 262 3.55 -21.45 14.03
N GLY A 263 3.57 -22.73 14.41
CA GLY A 263 2.57 -23.72 14.01
C GLY A 263 2.65 -24.15 12.53
N ARG A 264 3.74 -23.79 11.84
CA ARG A 264 4.00 -24.11 10.41
C ARG A 264 5.12 -25.11 10.20
N GLY A 265 5.61 -25.74 11.28
CA GLY A 265 6.71 -26.71 11.22
C GLY A 265 6.45 -27.87 10.27
N ALA A 266 5.24 -28.43 10.28
CA ALA A 266 4.89 -29.62 9.49
C ALA A 266 5.01 -29.40 7.96
N GLU A 267 4.78 -28.18 7.47
CA GLU A 267 4.90 -27.85 6.03
C GLU A 267 6.35 -27.91 5.55
N HIS A 268 7.31 -27.68 6.46
CA HIS A 268 8.71 -27.47 6.11
C HIS A 268 9.64 -28.55 6.66
N GLU A 269 9.20 -29.32 7.65
CA GLU A 269 10.00 -30.33 8.35
C GLU A 269 10.63 -31.35 7.39
N GLY A 270 9.86 -31.89 6.43
CA GLY A 270 10.39 -32.89 5.49
C GLY A 270 11.50 -32.35 4.59
N ARG A 271 11.37 -31.10 4.11
CA ARG A 271 12.37 -30.47 3.24
C ARG A 271 13.65 -30.14 4.02
N ILE A 272 13.50 -29.47 5.16
CA ILE A 272 14.67 -29.06 5.95
C ILE A 272 15.38 -30.26 6.57
N ALA A 273 14.64 -31.29 6.99
CA ALA A 273 15.25 -32.54 7.45
C ALA A 273 16.10 -33.21 6.35
N ALA A 274 15.66 -33.16 5.08
CA ALA A 274 16.45 -33.65 3.95
C ALA A 274 17.72 -32.82 3.73
N GLU A 275 17.64 -31.48 3.79
CA GLU A 275 18.81 -30.60 3.69
C GLU A 275 19.81 -30.83 4.84
N ILE A 276 19.32 -31.02 6.08
CA ILE A 276 20.17 -31.36 7.22
C ILE A 276 20.85 -32.73 7.00
N ALA A 277 20.12 -33.72 6.50
CA ALA A 277 20.67 -35.04 6.22
C ALA A 277 21.77 -35.00 5.15
N GLU A 278 21.61 -34.19 4.11
CA GLU A 278 22.64 -33.94 3.08
C GLU A 278 23.90 -33.34 3.70
N ARG A 279 23.77 -32.29 4.52
CA ARG A 279 24.91 -31.66 5.21
C ARG A 279 25.63 -32.59 6.18
N LEU A 280 24.90 -33.47 6.87
CA LEU A 280 25.51 -34.50 7.71
C LEU A 280 26.25 -35.57 6.89
N GLN A 281 25.86 -35.83 5.64
CA GLN A 281 26.62 -36.68 4.73
C GLN A 281 27.90 -35.99 4.25
N ASP A 282 27.83 -34.69 3.95
CA ASP A 282 29.02 -33.89 3.60
C ASP A 282 30.06 -33.92 4.73
N LEU A 283 29.65 -33.76 5.99
CA LEU A 283 30.55 -33.88 7.15
C LEU A 283 31.20 -35.26 7.24
N LYS A 284 30.43 -36.33 7.05
CA LYS A 284 30.98 -37.70 7.05
C LYS A 284 31.96 -37.93 5.90
N ALA A 285 31.74 -37.30 4.75
CA ALA A 285 32.66 -37.38 3.62
C ALA A 285 33.98 -36.66 3.95
N LEU A 286 33.91 -35.50 4.60
CA LEU A 286 35.10 -34.78 5.08
C LEU A 286 35.87 -35.58 6.13
N ASP A 287 35.20 -36.17 7.11
CA ASP A 287 35.84 -37.00 8.13
C ASP A 287 36.60 -38.19 7.51
N ARG A 288 36.08 -38.81 6.43
CA ARG A 288 36.77 -39.87 5.69
C ARG A 288 38.01 -39.38 4.94
N LEU A 289 37.92 -38.20 4.33
CA LEU A 289 39.05 -37.58 3.63
C LEU A 289 40.15 -37.20 4.62
N GLU A 290 39.80 -36.67 5.79
CA GLU A 290 40.75 -36.34 6.86
C GLU A 290 41.39 -37.59 7.48
N ALA A 291 40.65 -38.69 7.58
CA ALA A 291 41.18 -39.99 8.02
C ALA A 291 42.14 -40.65 7.00
N GLY A 292 42.25 -40.11 5.78
CA GLY A 292 43.09 -40.67 4.73
C GLY A 292 42.51 -41.95 4.08
N GLU A 293 41.20 -42.19 4.22
CA GLU A 293 40.50 -43.37 3.66
C GLU A 293 40.01 -43.15 2.21
N ALA A 294 40.66 -42.25 1.46
CA ALA A 294 40.26 -41.86 0.10
C ALA A 294 40.53 -42.92 -0.97
#